data_AF-A8MJ84-F1
#
_entry.id   AF-A8MJ84-F1
#
_cell.length_a   1.000
_cell.length_b   1.000
_cell.length_c   1.000
_cell.angle_alpha   90.00
_cell.angle_beta   90.00
_cell.angle_gamma   90.00
#
_symmetry.space_group_name_H-M   'P 1'
#
loop_
_entity.id
_entity.type
_entity.pdbx_description
1 polymer ?
#
loop_
_entity_poly.entity_id
_entity_poly.type
_entity_poly.pdbx_seq_one_letter_code
_entity_poly.pdbx_strand_id
1 'polypeptide(L)'
;MRILFEKLEGLFVVERKEATYKKAVIGLIFVIIAGFSPYLYIRYEEYQYGKYKAEFDFVVEVVESYRAENNEYPLGHRIHWDNEKDLKQFFVENKWRLNRELYYIDTNAMEDLKNIKYTYIVDPETEQIYTSEFVIAHFKRWHFAFY
;
A
#
# COMPACT_ATOMS: atom_id res chain seq x y z
N MET A 1 -15.63 -44.02 -42.40
CA MET A 1 -16.86 -43.76 -41.59
C MET A 1 -16.74 -44.29 -40.15
N ARG A 2 -16.17 -45.49 -39.93
CA ARG A 2 -15.99 -46.10 -38.61
C ARG A 2 -15.10 -45.31 -37.61
N ILE A 3 -13.98 -44.77 -38.08
CA ILE A 3 -13.01 -43.98 -37.28
C ILE A 3 -13.61 -42.65 -36.77
N LEU A 4 -14.55 -42.07 -37.52
CA LEU A 4 -15.24 -40.82 -37.14
C LEU A 4 -16.24 -41.07 -36.00
N PHE A 5 -16.90 -42.23 -36.00
CA PHE A 5 -17.81 -42.64 -34.93
C PHE A 5 -17.06 -42.95 -33.62
N GLU A 6 -15.93 -43.66 -33.69
CA GLU A 6 -15.08 -43.93 -32.50
C GLU A 6 -14.57 -42.65 -31.82
N LYS A 7 -14.23 -41.61 -32.61
CA LYS A 7 -13.81 -40.30 -32.05
C LYS A 7 -14.97 -39.52 -31.43
N LEU A 8 -16.20 -39.73 -31.90
CA LEU A 8 -17.41 -39.11 -31.35
C LEU A 8 -17.89 -39.82 -30.07
N GLU A 9 -17.76 -41.14 -29.97
CA GLU A 9 -18.01 -41.86 -28.72
C GLU A 9 -17.06 -41.42 -27.60
N GLY A 10 -15.79 -41.17 -27.91
CA GLY A 10 -14.81 -40.64 -26.95
C GLY A 10 -15.10 -39.22 -26.43
N LEU A 11 -16.02 -38.46 -27.04
CA LEU A 11 -16.44 -37.13 -26.56
C LEU A 11 -17.45 -37.21 -25.41
N PHE A 12 -18.14 -38.34 -25.23
CA PHE A 12 -19.17 -38.52 -24.19
C PHE A 12 -18.76 -39.49 -23.08
N VAL A 13 -17.58 -40.11 -23.20
CA VAL A 13 -17.03 -40.98 -22.15
C VAL A 13 -16.22 -40.11 -21.19
N VAL A 14 -16.74 -39.90 -19.97
CA VAL A 14 -15.95 -39.36 -18.85
C VAL A 14 -15.04 -40.48 -18.34
N GLU A 15 -13.98 -40.74 -19.09
CA GLU A 15 -12.94 -41.69 -18.69
C GLU A 15 -12.05 -41.06 -17.62
N ARG A 16 -11.97 -41.71 -16.46
CA ARG A 16 -11.03 -41.32 -15.39
C ARG A 16 -9.61 -41.58 -15.90
N LYS A 17 -9.01 -40.59 -16.57
CA LYS A 17 -7.60 -40.66 -16.98
C LYS A 17 -6.75 -40.93 -15.74
N GLU A 18 -5.99 -42.03 -15.76
CA GLU A 18 -5.10 -42.42 -14.67
C GLU A 18 -4.22 -41.24 -14.22
N ALA A 19 -4.02 -41.13 -12.91
CA ALA A 19 -3.15 -40.14 -12.33
C ALA A 19 -1.71 -40.44 -12.75
N THR A 20 -1.26 -39.78 -13.82
CA THR A 20 0.11 -39.93 -14.30
C THR A 20 1.09 -39.34 -13.28
N TYR A 21 2.25 -39.97 -13.07
CA TYR A 21 3.33 -39.47 -12.19
C TYR A 21 3.61 -37.97 -12.38
N LYS A 22 3.57 -37.48 -13.64
CA LYS A 22 3.72 -36.06 -13.97
C LYS A 22 2.68 -35.16 -13.27
N LYS A 23 1.41 -35.58 -13.20
CA LYS A 23 0.35 -34.82 -12.51
C LYS A 23 0.57 -34.78 -11.00
N ALA A 24 1.08 -35.87 -10.42
CA ALA A 24 1.42 -35.91 -9.00
C ALA A 24 2.61 -34.99 -8.67
N VAL A 25 3.64 -34.96 -9.51
CA VAL A 25 4.78 -34.04 -9.37
C VAL A 25 4.34 -32.57 -9.51
N ILE A 26 3.50 -32.26 -10.50
CA ILE A 26 2.96 -30.90 -10.66
C ILE A 26 2.11 -30.51 -9.45
N GLY A 27 1.26 -31.42 -8.96
CA GLY A 27 0.48 -31.20 -7.74
C GLY A 27 1.38 -30.92 -6.53
N LEU A 28 2.47 -31.66 -6.36
CA LEU A 28 3.44 -31.43 -5.29
C LEU A 28 4.11 -30.06 -5.40
N ILE A 29 4.47 -29.62 -6.61
CA ILE A 29 5.02 -28.28 -6.85
C ILE A 29 4.01 -27.20 -6.45
N PHE A 30 2.73 -27.36 -6.81
CA PHE A 30 1.69 -26.41 -6.41
C PHE A 30 1.50 -26.36 -4.89
N VAL A 31 1.55 -27.50 -4.20
CA VAL A 31 1.47 -27.55 -2.73
C VAL A 31 2.65 -26.82 -2.09
N ILE A 32 3.86 -27.01 -2.62
CA ILE A 32 5.05 -26.29 -2.16
C ILE A 32 4.88 -24.78 -2.39
N ILE A 33 4.52 -24.36 -3.61
CA ILE A 33 4.31 -22.93 -3.92
C ILE A 33 3.24 -22.32 -3.01
N ALA A 34 2.10 -23.00 -2.84
CA ALA A 34 1.01 -22.53 -1.97
C ALA A 34 1.43 -22.48 -0.49
N GLY A 35 2.28 -23.39 -0.03
CA GLY A 35 2.81 -23.37 1.33
C GLY A 35 3.79 -22.21 1.58
N PHE A 36 4.60 -21.84 0.58
CA PHE A 36 5.58 -20.76 0.70
C PHE A 36 5.04 -19.38 0.29
N SER A 37 3.94 -19.30 -0.44
CA SER A 37 3.40 -18.03 -0.94
C SER A 37 3.06 -17.02 0.18
N PRO A 38 2.49 -17.40 1.35
CA PRO A 38 2.21 -16.42 2.40
C PRO A 38 3.50 -15.84 2.99
N TYR A 39 4.53 -16.67 3.16
CA TYR A 39 5.83 -16.22 3.67
C TYR A 39 6.49 -15.23 2.72
N LEU A 40 6.52 -15.54 1.42
CA LEU A 40 7.07 -14.65 0.40
C LEU A 40 6.29 -13.33 0.32
N TYR A 41 4.96 -13.41 0.42
CA TYR A 41 4.11 -12.23 0.45
C TYR A 41 4.38 -11.34 1.66
N ILE A 42 4.44 -11.90 2.87
CA ILE A 42 4.75 -11.14 4.10
C ILE A 42 6.13 -10.48 4.00
N ARG A 43 7.15 -11.22 3.53
CA ARG A 43 8.51 -10.66 3.35
C ARG A 43 8.54 -9.50 2.36
N TYR A 44 7.77 -9.60 1.28
CA TYR A 44 7.62 -8.51 0.33
C TYR A 44 6.97 -7.29 0.97
N GLU A 45 5.88 -7.48 1.72
CA GLU A 45 5.18 -6.39 2.43
C GLU A 45 6.09 -5.73 3.48
N GLU A 46 6.84 -6.52 4.27
CA GLU A 46 7.84 -6.01 5.23
C GLU A 46 8.91 -5.14 4.55
N TYR A 47 9.39 -5.57 3.37
CA TYR A 47 10.37 -4.82 2.61
C TYR A 47 9.81 -3.50 2.08
N GLN A 48 8.57 -3.49 1.58
CA GLN A 48 7.91 -2.25 1.15
C GLN A 48 7.60 -1.34 2.33
N TYR A 49 7.21 -1.90 3.48
CA TYR A 49 7.05 -1.17 4.74
C TYR A 49 8.34 -0.45 5.13
N GLY A 50 9.48 -1.16 5.10
CA GLY A 50 10.76 -0.57 5.46
C GLY A 50 11.14 0.62 4.59
N LYS A 51 10.90 0.55 3.27
CA LYS A 51 11.13 1.67 2.34
C LYS A 51 10.25 2.86 2.64
N TYR A 52 8.94 2.62 2.82
CA TYR A 52 8.00 3.65 3.18
C TYR A 52 8.36 4.31 4.51
N LYS A 53 8.69 3.51 5.53
CA LYS A 53 9.08 4.04 6.85
C LYS A 53 10.31 4.91 6.74
N ALA A 54 11.32 4.49 5.97
CA ALA A 54 12.52 5.29 5.75
C ALA A 54 12.21 6.62 5.06
N GLU A 55 11.30 6.66 4.07
CA GLU A 55 10.86 7.90 3.42
C GLU A 55 10.08 8.79 4.40
N PHE A 56 9.18 8.21 5.21
CA PHE A 56 8.43 8.94 6.22
C PHE A 56 9.35 9.55 7.29
N ASP A 57 10.26 8.75 7.87
CA ASP A 57 11.23 9.19 8.88
C ASP A 57 12.11 10.33 8.31
N PHE A 58 12.52 10.22 7.04
CA PHE A 58 13.27 11.27 6.34
C PHE A 58 12.46 12.57 6.19
N VAL A 59 11.21 12.50 5.75
CA VAL A 59 10.36 13.69 5.59
C VAL A 59 10.14 14.37 6.95
N VAL A 60 9.90 13.57 7.98
CA VAL A 60 9.75 14.04 9.34
C VAL A 60 11.01 14.79 9.80
N GLU A 61 12.20 14.20 9.62
CA GLU A 61 13.48 14.83 9.97
C GLU A 61 13.68 16.18 9.27
N VAL A 62 13.39 16.23 7.96
CA VAL A 62 13.53 17.46 7.16
C VAL A 62 12.55 18.55 7.63
N VAL A 63 11.30 18.18 7.88
CA VAL A 63 10.26 19.13 8.31
C VAL A 63 10.53 19.66 9.72
N GLU A 64 10.98 18.80 10.64
CA GLU A 64 11.38 19.23 11.98
C GLU A 64 12.62 20.11 11.95
N SER A 65 13.60 19.79 11.10
CA SER A 65 14.80 20.63 10.91
C SER A 65 14.42 22.01 10.37
N TYR A 66 13.54 22.07 9.36
CA TYR A 66 13.02 23.33 8.84
C TYR A 66 12.32 24.15 9.93
N ARG A 67 11.49 23.51 10.75
CA ARG A 67 10.80 24.15 11.87
C ARG A 67 11.78 24.70 12.90
N ALA A 68 12.82 23.94 13.23
CA ALA A 68 13.84 24.36 14.19
C ALA A 68 14.63 25.59 13.70
N GLU A 69 14.88 25.69 12.40
CA GLU A 69 15.60 26.82 11.80
C GLU A 69 14.73 28.07 11.63
N ASN A 70 13.47 27.90 11.20
CA ASN A 70 12.60 29.02 10.81
C ASN A 70 11.55 29.38 11.88
N ASN A 71 11.43 28.58 12.95
CA ASN A 71 10.35 28.65 13.96
C ASN A 71 8.93 28.47 13.40
N GLU A 72 8.80 27.98 12.17
CA GLU A 72 7.51 27.75 11.50
C GLU A 72 7.53 26.46 10.68
N TYR A 73 6.37 25.82 10.50
CA TYR A 73 6.25 24.66 9.61
C TYR A 73 6.26 25.12 8.14
N PRO A 74 6.76 24.28 7.22
CA PRO A 74 6.70 24.55 5.78
C PRO A 74 5.28 24.30 5.23
N LEU A 75 4.37 25.22 5.52
CA LEU A 75 2.95 25.11 5.20
C LEU A 75 2.69 25.49 3.73
N GLY A 76 2.17 24.54 2.95
CA GLY A 76 1.65 24.76 1.61
C GLY A 76 0.16 25.12 1.64
N HIS A 77 -0.62 24.49 0.75
CA HIS A 77 -2.06 24.74 0.68
C HIS A 77 -2.81 24.14 1.88
N ARG A 78 -3.79 24.90 2.39
CA ARG A 78 -4.72 24.40 3.40
C ARG A 78 -5.59 23.29 2.82
N ILE A 79 -5.82 22.25 3.59
CA ILE A 79 -6.73 21.16 3.24
C ILE A 79 -8.18 21.63 3.33
N HIS A 80 -8.92 21.36 2.26
CA HIS A 80 -10.37 21.52 2.22
C HIS A 80 -11.03 20.15 2.29
N TRP A 81 -11.69 19.85 3.42
CA TRP A 81 -12.32 18.57 3.70
C TRP A 81 -13.36 18.11 2.67
N ASP A 82 -13.95 19.06 1.94
CA ASP A 82 -14.93 18.75 0.89
C ASP A 82 -14.27 18.17 -0.38
N ASN A 83 -12.98 18.44 -0.59
CA ASN A 83 -12.20 17.92 -1.72
C ASN A 83 -11.48 16.61 -1.35
N GLU A 84 -11.18 16.41 -0.06
CA GLU A 84 -10.37 15.29 0.43
C GLU A 84 -11.21 14.17 1.04
N LYS A 85 -11.96 13.45 0.20
CA LYS A 85 -12.88 12.38 0.64
C LYS A 85 -12.19 11.27 1.46
N ASP A 86 -11.04 10.80 1.00
CA ASP A 86 -10.34 9.66 1.62
C ASP A 86 -9.69 10.06 2.95
N LEU A 87 -9.16 11.28 3.04
CA LEU A 87 -8.62 11.83 4.28
C LEU A 87 -9.72 12.06 5.31
N LYS A 88 -10.84 12.62 4.86
CA LYS A 88 -12.03 12.81 5.69
C LYS A 88 -12.52 11.48 6.25
N GLN A 89 -12.61 10.45 5.40
CA GLN A 89 -13.00 9.11 5.82
C GLN A 89 -12.01 8.54 6.85
N PHE A 90 -10.71 8.68 6.63
CA PHE A 90 -9.68 8.24 7.58
C PHE A 90 -9.84 8.90 8.96
N PHE A 91 -10.04 10.22 9.02
CA PHE A 91 -10.23 10.93 10.30
C PHE A 91 -11.53 10.48 10.99
N VAL A 92 -12.61 10.26 10.24
CA VAL A 92 -13.89 9.77 10.77
C VAL A 92 -13.76 8.36 11.35
N GLU A 93 -13.11 7.45 10.62
CA GLU A 93 -12.88 6.07 11.07
C GLU A 93 -12.05 6.01 12.37
N ASN A 94 -11.09 6.92 12.51
CA ASN A 94 -10.27 7.06 13.72
C ASN A 94 -10.90 7.92 14.83
N LYS A 95 -12.15 8.40 14.63
CA LYS A 95 -12.88 9.27 15.58
C LYS A 95 -12.12 10.56 15.91
N TRP A 96 -11.38 11.11 14.97
CA TRP A 96 -10.68 12.39 15.11
C TRP A 96 -11.56 13.55 14.67
N ARG A 97 -11.24 14.74 15.16
CA ARG A 97 -12.02 15.95 14.86
C ARG A 97 -11.67 16.46 13.46
N LEU A 98 -12.69 16.79 12.67
CA LEU A 98 -12.55 17.37 11.33
C LEU A 98 -12.45 18.91 11.35
N ASN A 99 -12.55 19.55 12.51
CA ASN A 99 -12.44 21.01 12.61
C ASN A 99 -10.98 21.50 12.74
N ARG A 100 -10.01 20.63 12.42
CA ARG A 100 -8.58 20.92 12.51
C ARG A 100 -8.08 21.63 11.27
N GLU A 101 -7.06 22.47 11.45
CA GLU A 101 -6.35 23.08 10.34
C GLU A 101 -5.21 22.17 9.89
N LEU A 102 -5.41 21.49 8.76
CA LEU A 102 -4.39 20.66 8.13
C LEU A 102 -3.85 21.35 6.89
N TYR A 103 -2.55 21.17 6.63
CA TYR A 103 -1.85 21.78 5.50
C TYR A 103 -1.02 20.75 4.78
N TYR A 104 -0.94 20.84 3.44
CA TYR A 104 0.07 20.11 2.69
C TYR A 104 1.46 20.66 3.03
N ILE A 105 2.46 19.80 2.95
CA ILE A 105 3.85 20.23 3.09
C ILE A 105 4.30 20.95 1.80
N ASP A 106 4.86 22.15 1.93
CA ASP A 106 5.39 22.89 0.78
C ASP A 106 6.74 22.31 0.34
N THR A 107 6.72 21.51 -0.72
CA THR A 107 7.92 20.93 -1.32
C THR A 107 8.76 21.94 -2.09
N ASN A 108 8.27 23.15 -2.36
CA ASN A 108 9.08 24.20 -2.98
C ASN A 108 9.97 24.90 -1.95
N ALA A 109 9.55 24.95 -0.69
CA ALA A 109 10.33 25.50 0.42
C ALA A 109 11.51 24.61 0.82
N MET A 110 11.49 23.32 0.45
CA MET A 110 12.52 22.34 0.82
C MET A 110 12.97 21.53 -0.40
N GLU A 111 14.18 21.82 -0.89
CA GLU A 111 14.72 21.14 -2.08
C GLU A 111 14.82 19.62 -1.90
N ASP A 112 15.10 19.17 -0.68
CA ASP A 112 15.22 17.76 -0.31
C ASP A 112 13.92 16.97 -0.52
N LEU A 113 12.77 17.65 -0.57
CA LEU A 113 11.46 17.03 -0.73
C LEU A 113 10.95 17.00 -2.18
N LYS A 114 11.70 17.55 -3.16
CA LYS A 114 11.23 17.64 -4.56
C LYS A 114 10.97 16.28 -5.23
N ASN A 115 11.56 15.20 -4.72
CA ASN A 115 11.49 13.86 -5.30
C ASN A 115 10.75 12.82 -4.43
N ILE A 116 10.02 13.25 -3.40
CA ILE A 116 9.25 12.32 -2.57
C ILE A 116 8.09 11.74 -3.35
N LYS A 117 7.75 10.48 -3.04
CA LYS A 117 6.74 9.73 -3.78
C LYS A 117 5.34 9.99 -3.25
N TYR A 118 5.22 10.18 -1.94
CA TYR A 118 3.94 10.31 -1.26
C TYR A 118 3.57 11.76 -0.96
N THR A 119 2.28 12.01 -0.73
CA THR A 119 1.78 13.31 -0.30
C THR A 119 1.81 13.36 1.22
N TYR A 120 2.36 14.45 1.77
CA TYR A 120 2.45 14.63 3.21
C TYR A 120 1.63 15.85 3.64
N ILE A 121 1.04 15.72 4.83
CA ILE A 121 0.25 16.76 5.44
C ILE A 121 0.71 16.95 6.88
N VAL A 122 0.68 18.19 7.35
CA VAL A 122 1.04 18.56 8.71
C VAL A 122 -0.18 19.11 9.44
N ASP A 123 -0.33 18.68 10.69
CA ASP A 123 -1.24 19.25 11.68
C ASP A 123 -0.40 20.06 12.68
N PRO A 124 -0.30 21.39 12.50
CA PRO A 124 0.49 22.24 13.38
C PRO A 124 -0.13 22.37 14.79
N GLU A 125 -1.40 22.00 15.01
CA GLU A 125 -2.00 22.00 16.34
C GLU A 125 -1.54 20.81 17.18
N THR A 126 -1.37 19.64 16.55
CA THR A 126 -0.94 18.41 17.22
C THR A 126 0.51 18.03 16.97
N GLU A 127 1.22 18.80 16.14
CA GLU A 127 2.59 18.54 15.69
C GLU A 127 2.72 17.19 14.98
N GLN A 128 1.66 16.73 14.32
CA GLN A 128 1.60 15.45 13.65
C GLN A 128 1.80 15.60 12.14
N ILE A 129 2.56 14.67 11.56
CA ILE A 129 2.69 14.52 10.11
C ILE A 129 1.95 13.26 9.69
N TYR A 130 1.12 13.37 8.66
CA TYR A 130 0.46 12.25 8.03
C TYR A 130 0.92 12.14 6.58
N THR A 131 0.78 10.94 6.03
CA THR A 131 1.14 10.69 4.64
C THR A 131 0.07 9.87 3.93
N SER A 132 -0.09 10.15 2.64
CA SER A 132 -0.99 9.46 1.75
C SER A 132 -0.35 8.14 1.34
N GLU A 133 -1.13 7.06 1.41
CA GLU A 133 -0.77 5.74 0.92
C GLU A 133 0.30 5.01 1.75
N PHE A 134 -0.19 4.07 2.56
CA PHE A 134 0.62 2.91 2.90
C PHE A 134 -0.13 1.62 2.58
N VAL A 135 0.46 0.85 1.67
CA VAL A 135 -0.07 -0.44 1.23
C VAL A 135 0.40 -1.48 2.24
N ILE A 136 -0.43 -1.77 3.26
CA ILE A 136 -0.58 -3.15 3.69
C ILE A 136 -1.83 -3.68 3.01
N ALA A 137 -1.69 -4.66 2.13
CA ALA A 137 -2.80 -5.31 1.43
C ALA A 137 -3.65 -4.45 0.45
N HIS A 138 -3.04 -3.49 -0.25
CA HIS A 138 -3.67 -2.70 -1.35
C HIS A 138 -4.88 -1.83 -0.95
N PHE A 139 -5.11 -1.60 0.34
CA PHE A 139 -6.14 -0.68 0.79
C PHE A 139 -5.61 0.75 0.79
N LYS A 140 -6.07 1.57 -0.16
CA LYS A 140 -5.78 3.01 -0.21
C LYS A 140 -6.38 3.69 1.01
N ARG A 141 -5.55 3.97 2.02
CA ARG A 141 -5.92 4.75 3.20
C ARG A 141 -4.80 5.72 3.54
N TRP A 142 -5.15 6.77 4.27
CA TRP A 142 -4.17 7.65 4.90
C TRP A 142 -3.58 6.96 6.13
N HIS A 143 -2.32 7.26 6.44
CA HIS A 143 -1.63 6.63 7.56
C HIS A 143 -0.98 7.66 8.48
N PHE A 144 -0.97 7.27 9.75
CA PHE A 144 -0.11 7.86 10.78
C PHE A 144 1.00 6.84 11.05
N ALA A 145 2.25 7.22 10.84
CA ALA A 145 3.37 6.45 11.36
C ALA A 145 3.70 7.01 12.75
N PHE A 146 3.63 6.16 13.76
CA PHE A 146 4.02 6.54 15.12
C PHE A 146 5.53 6.77 15.15
N TYR A 147 5.92 7.94 15.65
CA TYR A 147 7.29 8.26 16.08
C TYR A 147 7.82 7.20 17.05
#